data_AF-A0A1A7YPF8-F1
#
_entry.id   AF-A0A1A7YPF8-F1
#
_cell.length_a   1.000
_cell.length_b   1.000
_cell.length_c   1.000
_cell.angle_alpha   90.00
_cell.angle_beta   90.00
_cell.angle_gamma   90.00
#
_symmetry.space_group_name_H-M   'P 1'
#
loop_
_entity.id
_entity.type
_entity.pdbx_description
1 polymer ?
#
loop_
_entity_poly.entity_id
_entity_poly.type
_entity_poly.pdbx_seq_one_letter_code
_entity_poly.pdbx_strand_id
1 'polypeptide(L)' 'RTSVWEGQVHNTYIMQIFASDADSGINGQIEYSILSGNTNQAFILDSMRGILATNVLLDREITPSYKLVLQ' A
#
# COMPACT_ATOMS: atom_id res chain seq x y z
N ARG A 1 8.21 -1.36 8.66
CA ARG A 1 7.33 -0.43 9.42
C ARG A 1 7.57 0.96 8.85
N THR A 2 6.52 1.69 8.50
CA THR A 2 6.63 3.07 8.01
C THR A 2 5.76 3.97 8.87
N SER A 3 5.97 5.29 8.80
CA SER A 3 5.18 6.29 9.49
C SER A 3 4.81 7.38 8.50
N VAL A 4 3.55 7.80 8.55
CA VAL A 4 2.96 8.80 7.65
C VAL A 4 2.30 9.85 8.53
N TRP A 5 2.44 11.11 8.16
CA TRP A 5 1.74 12.20 8.84
C TRP A 5 0.24 12.09 8.56
N GLU A 6 -0.57 12.35 9.57
CA GLU A 6 -2.02 12.49 9.40
C GLU A 6 -2.39 13.80 8.70
N GLY A 7 -3.63 13.93 8.25
CA GLY A 7 -4.11 15.14 7.55
C GLY A 7 -3.46 15.40 6.18
N GLN A 8 -2.65 14.47 5.68
CA GLN A 8 -2.12 14.52 4.31
C GLN A 8 -3.26 14.31 3.31
N VAL A 9 -3.21 15.03 2.19
CA VAL A 9 -4.19 14.90 1.10
C VAL A 9 -4.30 13.45 0.61
N HIS A 10 -5.44 13.14 -0.02
CA HIS A 10 -5.59 11.88 -0.75
C HIS A 10 -4.48 11.69 -1.79
N ASN A 11 -4.17 10.44 -2.09
CA ASN A 11 -3.14 10.03 -3.04
C ASN A 11 -1.71 10.45 -2.65
N THR A 12 -1.44 10.57 -1.33
CA THR A 12 -0.09 10.85 -0.83
C THR A 12 0.74 9.58 -0.85
N TYR A 13 1.90 9.64 -1.49
CA TYR A 13 2.87 8.54 -1.55
C TYR A 13 3.34 8.14 -0.14
N ILE A 14 3.32 6.84 0.14
CA ILE A 14 3.81 6.27 1.41
C ILE A 14 5.13 5.54 1.20
N MET A 15 5.12 4.53 0.32
CA MET A 15 6.29 3.72 -0.01
C MET A 15 6.07 2.92 -1.28
N GLN A 16 7.16 2.45 -1.87
CA GLN A 16 7.15 1.47 -2.94
C GLN A 16 7.55 0.09 -2.40
N ILE A 17 6.76 -0.92 -2.75
CA ILE A 17 7.00 -2.32 -2.41
C ILE A 17 7.70 -2.98 -3.60
N PHE A 18 8.66 -3.84 -3.29
CA PHE A 18 9.37 -4.66 -4.25
C PHE A 18 9.26 -6.12 -3.83
N ALA A 19 8.79 -6.96 -4.74
CA ALA A 19 8.90 -8.41 -4.67
C ALA A 19 9.81 -8.88 -5.80
N SER A 20 10.38 -10.06 -5.63
CA SER A 20 11.24 -10.73 -6.60
C SER A 20 10.70 -12.13 -6.79
N ASP A 21 10.42 -12.50 -8.02
CA ASP A 21 10.12 -13.87 -8.42
C ASP A 21 11.33 -14.46 -9.16
N ALA A 22 11.56 -15.76 -9.03
CA ALA A 22 12.71 -16.43 -9.64
C ALA A 22 12.48 -16.74 -11.13
N ASP A 23 11.23 -16.68 -11.59
CA ASP A 23 10.87 -16.94 -12.97
C ASP A 23 11.10 -15.72 -13.86
N SER A 24 11.45 -15.98 -15.11
CA SER A 24 11.75 -14.95 -16.11
C SER A 24 10.65 -14.88 -17.17
N GLY A 25 10.50 -13.71 -17.80
CA GLY A 25 9.50 -13.48 -18.86
C GLY A 25 8.11 -13.17 -18.30
N ILE A 26 7.05 -13.54 -19.02
CA ILE A 26 5.64 -13.32 -18.59
C ILE A 26 5.36 -13.93 -17.22
N ASN A 27 6.04 -15.02 -16.88
CA ASN A 27 5.90 -15.69 -15.58
C ASN A 27 6.57 -14.93 -14.43
N GLY A 28 7.45 -13.97 -14.72
CA GLY A 28 8.06 -13.07 -13.74
C GLY A 28 7.30 -11.75 -13.56
N GLN A 29 6.11 -11.60 -14.16
CA GLN A 29 5.29 -10.41 -13.96
C GLN A 29 4.66 -10.45 -12.57
N ILE A 30 5.17 -9.61 -11.68
CA ILE A 30 4.66 -9.47 -10.32
C ILE A 30 3.50 -8.48 -10.33
N GLU A 31 2.37 -8.91 -9.78
CA GLU A 31 1.20 -8.06 -9.55
C GLU A 31 0.97 -7.88 -8.06
N TYR A 32 1.02 -6.62 -7.61
CA TYR A 32 0.85 -6.29 -6.21
C TYR A 32 -0.61 -6.06 -5.84
N SER A 33 -1.06 -6.62 -4.72
CA SER A 33 -2.42 -6.36 -4.21
C SER A 33 -2.48 -6.34 -2.68
N ILE A 34 -3.43 -5.59 -2.14
CA ILE A 34 -3.69 -5.56 -0.70
C ILE A 34 -4.67 -6.69 -0.35
N LEU A 35 -4.18 -7.71 0.35
CA LEU A 35 -4.97 -8.87 0.76
C LEU A 35 -5.88 -8.58 1.96
N SER A 36 -5.40 -7.82 2.94
CA SER A 36 -6.17 -7.51 4.14
C SER A 36 -5.60 -6.31 4.92
N GLY A 37 -6.38 -5.83 5.89
CA GLY A 37 -6.00 -4.72 6.78
C GLY A 37 -6.28 -3.33 6.23
N ASN A 38 -6.79 -3.23 5.00
CA ASN A 38 -7.20 -1.97 4.37
C ASN A 38 -8.58 -1.53 4.84
N THR A 39 -8.70 -1.26 6.15
CA THR A 39 -9.96 -0.79 6.76
C THR A 39 -10.40 0.52 6.10
N ASN A 40 -11.69 0.63 5.77
CA ASN A 40 -12.29 1.79 5.09
C ASN A 40 -11.65 2.14 3.73
N GLN A 41 -10.95 1.18 3.11
CA GLN A 41 -10.18 1.42 1.88
C GLN A 41 -9.23 2.62 2.03
N ALA A 42 -8.60 2.76 3.21
CA ALA A 42 -7.75 3.90 3.52
C ALA A 42 -6.48 4.02 2.65
N PHE A 43 -6.08 2.93 1.98
CA PHE A 43 -4.90 2.87 1.11
C PHE A 43 -5.24 2.34 -0.28
N ILE A 44 -4.45 2.77 -1.25
CA ILE A 44 -4.44 2.28 -2.64
C ILE A 44 -3.03 1.81 -3.00
N LEU A 45 -2.97 0.79 -3.85
CA LEU A 45 -1.72 0.18 -4.31
C LEU A 45 -1.73 0.10 -5.83
N ASP A 46 -0.71 0.66 -6.47
CA ASP A 46 -0.46 0.45 -7.90
C ASP A 46 0.05 -0.99 -8.10
N SER A 47 -0.76 -1.84 -8.75
CA SER A 47 -0.48 -3.26 -8.89
C SER A 47 0.71 -3.57 -9.79
N MET A 48 1.12 -2.65 -10.66
CA MET A 48 2.27 -2.83 -11.55
C MET A 48 3.56 -2.25 -10.96
N ARG A 49 3.45 -1.09 -10.28
CA ARG A 49 4.62 -0.37 -9.74
C ARG A 49 4.91 -0.69 -8.28
N GLY A 50 3.96 -1.31 -7.56
CA GLY A 50 4.07 -1.56 -6.13
C GLY A 50 3.98 -0.29 -5.29
N ILE A 51 3.39 0.80 -5.80
CA ILE A 51 3.34 2.09 -5.09
C ILE A 51 2.12 2.12 -4.16
N LEU A 52 2.37 2.20 -2.86
CA LEU A 52 1.34 2.38 -1.84
C LEU A 52 1.14 3.87 -1.54
N ALA A 53 -0.12 4.31 -1.58
CA ALA A 53 -0.51 5.69 -1.28
C ALA A 53 -1.77 5.74 -0.39
N THR A 54 -2.01 6.89 0.24
CA THR A 54 -3.25 7.15 0.97
C THR A 54 -4.42 7.29 0.00
N ASN A 55 -5.58 6.77 0.35
CA ASN A 55 -6.82 6.98 -0.39
C ASN A 55 -7.73 8.00 0.31
N VAL A 56 -7.58 8.13 1.63
CA VAL A 56 -8.37 9.00 2.50
C VAL A 56 -7.45 9.85 3.37
N LEU A 57 -8.01 10.89 3.99
CA LEU A 57 -7.32 11.61 5.06
C LEU A 57 -7.17 10.65 6.25
N LEU A 58 -5.92 10.41 6.65
CA LEU A 58 -5.64 9.65 7.85
C LEU A 58 -5.81 10.55 9.08
N ASP A 59 -6.34 9.97 10.14
CA ASP A 59 -6.55 10.58 11.44
C ASP A 59 -6.15 9.54 12.49
N ARG A 60 -5.16 9.87 13.31
CA ARG A 60 -4.58 8.96 14.29
C ARG A 60 -5.51 8.74 15.48
N GLU A 61 -6.28 9.74 15.89
CA GLU A 61 -7.28 9.64 16.95
C GLU A 61 -8.38 8.64 16.59
N ILE A 62 -8.72 8.52 15.30
CA ILE A 62 -9.68 7.53 14.79
C ILE A 62 -9.02 6.16 14.58
N THR A 63 -7.88 6.11 13.90
CA THR A 63 -7.16 4.84 13.65
C THR A 63 -5.66 5.03 13.81
N PRO A 64 -5.08 4.58 14.95
CA PRO A 64 -3.69 4.89 15.29
C PRO A 64 -2.66 4.06 14.53
N SER A 65 -3.06 2.92 13.96
CA SER A 65 -2.18 2.06 13.20
C SER A 65 -2.93 1.15 12.24
N TYR A 66 -2.32 0.89 11.08
CA TYR A 66 -2.80 -0.09 10.11
C TYR A 66 -1.78 -1.22 9.95
N LYS A 67 -2.29 -2.45 9.80
CA LYS A 67 -1.50 -3.63 9.52
C LYS A 67 -1.97 -4.23 8.20
N LEU A 68 -1.28 -3.89 7.12
CA LEU A 68 -1.59 -4.38 5.78
C LEU A 68 -0.86 -5.69 5.50
N VAL A 69 -1.57 -6.62 4.85
CA VAL A 69 -0.98 -7.82 4.25
C VAL A 69 -1.06 -7.66 2.75
N LEU A 70 0.06 -7.85 2.06
CA LEU A 70 0.20 -7.67 0.62
C LEU A 70 0.63 -9.00 -0.02
N GLN A 71 0.30 -9.20 -1.30
CA GLN A 71 0.92 -10.17 -2.20
C GLN A 71 1.47 -9.46 -3.42
#